data_AF-A0A7W0PMM8-F1
#
_entry.id   AF-A0A7W0PMM8-F1
#
_cell.length_a   1.000
_cell.length_b   1.000
_cell.length_c   1.000
_cell.angle_alpha   90.00
_cell.angle_beta   90.00
_cell.angle_gamma   90.00
#
_symmetry.space_group_name_H-M   'P 1'
#
loop_
_entity.id
_entity.type
_entity.pdbx_description
1 polymer ?
#
loop_
_entity_poly.entity_id
_entity_poly.type
_entity_poly.pdbx_seq_one_letter_code
_entity_poly.pdbx_strand_id
1 'polypeptide(L)' 'MSARPTAADRLANPDAVLTRSNLAELGYERRAVDAIFRACPVEVWEGYSRPMIRVSDFLEWRERSTYRGERVRA' A
#
# COMPACT_ATOMS: atom_id res chain seq x y z
N MET A 1 22.02 15.81 -5.56
CA MET A 1 21.37 14.99 -4.50
C MET A 1 20.14 14.36 -5.13
N SER A 2 20.12 13.03 -5.35
CA SER A 2 18.89 12.37 -5.79
C SER A 2 18.00 12.25 -4.56
N ALA A 3 16.97 13.08 -4.46
CA ALA A 3 15.99 12.97 -3.39
C ALA A 3 15.28 11.61 -3.58
N ARG A 4 15.30 10.76 -2.56
CA ARG A 4 14.49 9.52 -2.62
C ARG A 4 13.04 9.93 -2.82
N PRO A 5 12.31 9.30 -3.75
CA PRO A 5 10.88 9.56 -3.93
C PRO A 5 10.13 9.35 -2.62
N THR A 6 9.27 10.30 -2.27
CA THR A 6 8.38 10.20 -1.10
C THR A 6 7.38 9.05 -1.27
N ALA A 7 6.67 8.69 -0.20
CA ALA A 7 5.58 7.72 -0.34
C ALA A 7 4.48 8.22 -1.31
N ALA A 8 4.21 9.53 -1.32
CA ALA A 8 3.24 10.13 -2.22
C ALA A 8 3.68 10.07 -3.68
N ASP A 9 4.95 10.37 -3.97
CA ASP A 9 5.49 10.32 -5.35
C ASP A 9 5.40 8.91 -5.94
N ARG A 10 5.55 7.87 -5.11
CA ARG A 10 5.45 6.46 -5.55
C ARG A 10 4.05 6.11 -6.05
N LEU A 11 3.00 6.76 -5.54
CA LEU A 11 1.63 6.47 -5.97
C LEU A 11 1.37 6.80 -7.44
N ALA A 12 2.22 7.64 -8.06
CA ALA A 12 2.15 7.92 -9.50
C ALA A 12 2.71 6.79 -10.38
N ASN A 13 3.43 5.83 -9.81
CA ASN A 13 4.01 4.69 -10.52
C ASN A 13 3.38 3.37 -10.03
N PRO A 14 2.50 2.72 -10.83
CA PRO A 14 1.85 1.46 -10.45
C PRO A 14 2.82 0.32 -10.14
N ASP A 15 4.01 0.31 -10.75
CA ASP A 15 5.04 -0.72 -10.54
C ASP A 15 5.95 -0.44 -9.34
N ALA A 16 5.81 0.72 -8.70
CA ALA A 16 6.52 1.00 -7.46
C ALA A 16 5.98 0.14 -6.32
N VAL A 17 6.78 0.06 -5.25
CA VAL A 17 6.46 -0.71 -4.05
C VAL A 17 6.32 0.20 -2.83
N LEU A 18 5.40 -0.19 -1.94
CA LEU A 18 5.12 0.44 -0.66
C LEU A 18 5.52 -0.49 0.49
N THR A 19 6.26 0.06 1.44
CA THR A 19 6.52 -0.58 2.73
C THR A 19 5.50 -0.13 3.78
N ARG A 20 5.46 -0.80 4.93
CA ARG A 20 4.68 -0.33 6.09
C ARG A 20 4.98 1.12 6.47
N SER A 21 6.25 1.54 6.37
CA SER A 21 6.64 2.93 6.65
C SER A 21 6.06 3.91 5.62
N ASN A 22 5.94 3.52 4.35
CA ASN A 22 5.33 4.37 3.34
C ASN A 22 3.83 4.54 3.59
N LEU A 23 3.13 3.47 3.98
CA LEU A 23 1.71 3.59 4.34
C LEU A 23 1.50 4.45 5.59
N ALA A 24 2.39 4.35 6.58
CA ALA A 24 2.36 5.24 7.74
C ALA A 24 2.61 6.72 7.35
N GLU A 25 3.56 6.97 6.45
CA GLU A 25 3.83 8.30 5.87
C GLU A 25 2.62 8.86 5.09
N LEU A 26 1.83 7.99 4.43
CA LEU A 26 0.57 8.35 3.77
C LEU A 26 -0.59 8.60 4.76
N GLY A 27 -0.37 8.47 6.06
CA GLY A 27 -1.35 8.75 7.10
C GLY A 27 -2.19 7.55 7.57
N TYR A 28 -1.86 6.33 7.13
CA TYR A 28 -2.56 5.14 7.63
C TYR A 28 -2.10 4.76 9.03
N GLU A 29 -3.07 4.58 9.93
CA GLU A 29 -2.81 4.05 11.26
C GLU A 29 -2.29 2.60 11.20
N ARG A 30 -1.57 2.17 12.23
CA ARG A 30 -0.98 0.82 12.32
C ARG A 30 -1.97 -0.30 12.00
N ARG A 31 -3.20 -0.23 12.52
CA ARG A 31 -4.22 -1.26 12.28
C ARG A 31 -4.67 -1.30 10.81
N ALA A 32 -4.75 -0.14 10.16
CA ALA A 32 -5.05 -0.04 8.73
C ALA A 32 -3.89 -0.58 7.89
N VAL A 33 -2.64 -0.26 8.24
CA VAL A 33 -1.44 -0.82 7.61
C VAL A 33 -1.46 -2.35 7.68
N ASP A 34 -1.77 -2.93 8.84
CA ASP A 34 -1.87 -4.38 9.00
C ASP A 34 -3.03 -5.00 8.21
N ALA A 35 -4.15 -4.30 8.06
CA ALA A 35 -5.26 -4.73 7.20
C ALA A 35 -4.86 -4.72 5.72
N ILE A 36 -4.18 -3.67 5.26
CA ILE A 36 -3.69 -3.54 3.88
C ILE A 36 -2.73 -4.69 3.54
N PHE A 37 -1.73 -4.93 4.39
CA PHE A 37 -0.74 -6.00 4.18
C PHE A 37 -1.33 -7.42 4.27
N ARG A 38 -2.51 -7.59 4.88
CA ARG A 38 -3.24 -8.87 4.86
C ARG A 38 -4.11 -9.05 3.61
N ALA A 39 -4.53 -7.95 3.00
CA ALA A 39 -5.44 -7.96 1.87
C ALA A 39 -4.74 -7.87 0.49
N CYS A 40 -3.56 -7.26 0.44
CA CYS A 40 -2.77 -7.12 -0.79
C CYS A 40 -1.78 -8.29 -0.97
N PRO A 41 -1.42 -8.65 -2.22
CA PRO A 41 -0.29 -9.52 -2.49
C PRO A 41 1.01 -8.94 -1.92
N VAL A 42 1.66 -9.69 -1.03
CA VAL A 42 2.91 -9.26 -0.39
C VAL A 42 4.10 -9.84 -1.14
N GLU A 43 5.02 -8.97 -1.55
CA GLU A 43 6.31 -9.34 -2.10
C GLU A 43 7.35 -9.46 -0.96
N VAL A 44 8.04 -10.60 -0.94
CA VAL A 44 9.21 -10.86 -0.10
C VAL A 44 10.34 -11.25 -1.03
N TRP A 45 11.41 -10.46 -1.04
CA TRP A 45 12.55 -10.71 -1.91
C TRP A 45 13.69 -11.33 -1.13
N GLU A 46 14.44 -12.22 -1.77
CA GLU A 46 15.61 -12.86 -1.18
C GLU A 46 16.63 -11.80 -0.73
N GLY A 47 17.12 -11.91 0.50
CA GLY A 47 18.06 -10.93 1.08
C GLY A 47 17.43 -9.62 1.55
N TYR A 48 16.13 -9.40 1.37
CA TYR A 48 15.43 -8.21 1.84
C TYR A 48 14.38 -8.54 2.90
N SER A 49 14.60 -8.06 4.13
CA SER A 49 13.79 -8.43 5.30
C SER A 49 12.45 -7.71 5.40
N ARG A 50 12.22 -6.65 4.62
CA ARG A 50 11.00 -5.84 4.73
C ARG A 50 9.99 -6.27 3.65
N PRO A 51 8.80 -6.75 4.03
CA PRO A 51 7.77 -7.07 3.06
C PRO A 51 7.26 -5.79 2.40
N MET A 52 6.85 -5.95 1.15
CA MET A 52 6.41 -4.87 0.27
C MET A 52 5.09 -5.24 -0.38
N ILE A 53 4.32 -4.24 -0.80
CA ILE A 53 3.17 -4.42 -1.67
C ILE A 53 3.34 -3.52 -2.89
N ARG A 54 2.78 -3.92 -4.02
CA ARG A 54 2.79 -3.10 -5.23
C ARG A 54 1.79 -1.96 -5.11
N VAL A 55 2.11 -0.80 -5.72
CA VAL A 55 1.21 0.36 -5.76
C VAL A 55 -0.08 0.02 -6.48
N SER A 56 -0.03 -0.71 -7.60
CA SER A 56 -1.23 -1.16 -8.32
C SER A 56 -2.20 -1.92 -7.42
N ASP A 57 -1.69 -2.88 -6.66
CA ASP A 57 -2.52 -3.76 -5.82
C ASP A 57 -3.11 -2.98 -4.64
N PHE A 58 -2.34 -2.07 -4.07
CA PHE A 58 -2.82 -1.16 -3.04
C PHE A 58 -3.95 -0.25 -3.56
N LEU A 59 -3.78 0.36 -4.74
CA LEU A 59 -4.79 1.25 -5.34
C LEU A 59 -6.06 0.48 -5.71
N GLU A 60 -5.92 -0.73 -6.25
CA GLU A 60 -7.05 -1.60 -6.56
C GLU A 60 -7.80 -2.03 -5.29
N TRP A 61 -7.08 -2.44 -4.24
CA TRP A 61 -7.69 -2.76 -2.95
C TRP A 61 -8.44 -1.57 -2.36
N ARG A 62 -7.85 -0.37 -2.44
CA ARG A 62 -8.47 0.87 -1.95
C ARG A 62 -9.75 1.19 -2.69
N GLU A 63 -9.75 1.05 -4.01
CA GLU A 63 -10.93 1.26 -4.84
C GLU A 63 -12.06 0.28 -4.46
N ARG A 64 -11.75 -1.01 -4.34
CA ARG A 64 -12.71 -2.05 -3.90
C ARG A 64 -13.24 -1.82 -2.48
N SER A 65 -12.44 -1.20 -1.62
CA SER A 65 -12.79 -0.88 -0.23
C SER A 65 -13.49 0.48 -0.09
N THR A 66 -13.63 1.24 -1.19
CA THR A 66 -14.30 2.54 -1.17
C THR A 66 -15.81 2.34 -1.21
N TYR A 67 -16.48 2.75 -0.14
CA TYR A 67 -17.94 2.73 -0.09
C TYR A 67 -18.53 3.74 -1.08
N ARG A 68 -19.29 3.25 -2.07
CA ARG A 68 -19.94 4.06 -3.12
C ARG A 68 -21.46 4.17 -2.96
N GLY A 69 -22.00 3.87 -1.78
CA GLY A 69 -23.45 3.93 -1.52
C GLY A 69 -24.22 2.64 -1.81
N GLU A 70 -23.55 1.60 -2.32
CA GLU A 70 -24.10 0.25 -2.43
C GLU A 70 -23.72 -0.58 -1.20
N ARG A 71 -24.72 -1.25 -0.61
CA ARG A 71 -24.66 -1.91 0.72
C ARG A 71 -23.32 -2.61 0.97
N VAL A 72 -22.62 -2.18 2.02
CA VAL A 72 -21.45 -2.90 2.56
C VAL A 72 -21.88 -4.32 2.89
N ARG A 73 -21.32 -5.32 2.19
CA ARG A 73 -21.42 -6.71 2.64
C ARG A 73 -20.49 -6.88 3.84
N ALA A 74 -21.10 -7.22 4.98
CA ALA A 74 -20.43 -7.65 6.20
C ALA A 74 -19.78 -9.02 6.01
#